data_AF-A0A924XB89-F1
#
_entry.id   AF-A0A924XB89-F1
#
_cell.length_a   1.000
_cell.length_b   1.000
_cell.length_c   1.000
_cell.angle_alpha   90.00
_cell.angle_beta   90.00
_cell.angle_gamma   90.00
#
_symmetry.space_group_name_H-M   'P 1'
#
loop_
_entity.id
_entity.type
_entity.pdbx_description
1 polymer ?
#
loop_
_entity_poly.entity_id
_entity_poly.type
_entity_poly.pdbx_seq_one_letter_code
_entity_poly.pdbx_strand_id
1 'polypeptide(L)'
;MRITVDKIASVTRNLDLGKTLTLSERIDVRPGAVIAGRILNHKSAYNTLEDRHGRMSSVQSGDIIVGALGHRNALHGYEGICPTELKIGDKIQVLNLGGVLGTCVSHNPDVGPPFDIEVLGQVLVFPEFNSRVGKPAHVQMNALEGVSDADKVPVVYVAGTCMNSGKTAAACALVRSLSQAGYKVAGAKLTGVSLQKDVLNMRDYGADIAYDFTDAGIVCSTAETSVRVAQIVFSELAAEGAQVIVAETGDGIMGDYGVQSILADKDLMGRSAAIVLCANDPVGVYGGVRDMKDRYGLEVDVVSGPATDNNVGVRFVERELGLPALNARTNAVVFGELIKSKLEARGFRP
;
A
#
# COMPACT_ATOMS: atom_id res chain seq x y z
N MET A 1 -27.68 9.90 -14.22
CA MET A 1 -28.06 10.99 -13.28
C MET A 1 -26.86 11.91 -13.01
N ARG A 2 -27.03 13.24 -12.91
CA ARG A 2 -25.93 14.14 -12.51
C ARG A 2 -26.02 14.42 -11.00
N ILE A 3 -24.91 14.32 -10.29
CA ILE A 3 -24.83 14.53 -8.84
C ILE A 3 -23.65 15.41 -8.47
N THR A 4 -23.71 15.99 -7.27
CA THR A 4 -22.55 16.60 -6.61
C THR A 4 -22.19 15.73 -5.41
N VAL A 5 -20.92 15.33 -5.32
CA VAL A 5 -20.42 14.48 -4.24
C VAL A 5 -19.74 15.31 -3.16
N ASP A 6 -19.82 14.82 -1.93
CA ASP A 6 -19.18 15.45 -0.78
C ASP A 6 -17.70 15.10 -0.72
N LYS A 7 -17.36 13.83 -1.03
CA LYS A 7 -16.00 13.29 -0.89
C LYS A 7 -15.62 12.34 -2.02
N ILE A 8 -14.36 12.39 -2.43
CA ILE A 8 -13.78 11.51 -3.45
C ILE A 8 -12.58 10.81 -2.82
N ALA A 9 -12.66 9.49 -2.69
CA ALA A 9 -11.68 8.72 -1.95
C ALA A 9 -10.38 8.50 -2.73
N SER A 10 -9.28 8.31 -2.00
CA SER A 10 -7.93 8.18 -2.52
C SER A 10 -7.70 6.98 -3.45
N VAL A 11 -8.52 5.93 -3.35
CA VAL A 11 -8.49 4.79 -4.30
C VAL A 11 -8.76 5.22 -5.74
N THR A 12 -9.40 6.38 -5.95
CA THR A 12 -9.76 6.89 -7.29
C THR A 12 -8.78 7.92 -7.86
N ARG A 13 -7.62 8.13 -7.21
CA ARG A 13 -6.73 9.26 -7.51
C ARG A 13 -6.22 9.34 -8.96
N ASN A 14 -6.09 8.22 -9.66
CA ASN A 14 -5.64 8.19 -11.07
C ASN A 14 -6.65 8.85 -12.04
N LEU A 15 -7.89 9.07 -11.60
CA LEU A 15 -8.98 9.54 -12.45
C LEU A 15 -9.19 11.06 -12.46
N ASP A 16 -8.52 11.80 -11.58
CA ASP A 16 -8.70 13.25 -11.37
C ASP A 16 -10.17 13.71 -11.37
N LEU A 17 -11.03 12.95 -10.67
CA LEU A 17 -12.47 13.21 -10.66
C LEU A 17 -12.80 14.58 -10.05
N GLY A 18 -13.69 15.33 -10.72
CA GLY A 18 -14.32 16.53 -10.17
C GLY A 18 -15.51 16.22 -9.24
N LYS A 19 -15.98 17.20 -8.48
CA LYS A 19 -17.09 17.03 -7.52
C LYS A 19 -18.47 16.82 -8.18
N THR A 20 -18.65 17.29 -9.41
CA THR A 20 -19.91 17.09 -10.13
C THR A 20 -19.74 15.96 -11.13
N LEU A 21 -20.45 14.86 -10.91
CA LEU A 21 -20.29 13.61 -11.64
C LEU A 21 -21.58 13.22 -12.36
N THR A 22 -21.42 12.45 -13.43
CA THR A 22 -22.54 11.76 -14.07
C THR A 22 -22.46 10.28 -13.72
N LEU A 23 -23.57 9.71 -13.28
CA LEU A 23 -23.70 8.30 -12.95
C LEU A 23 -24.48 7.54 -14.02
N SER A 24 -24.01 6.33 -14.30
CA SER A 24 -24.73 5.27 -15.01
C SER A 24 -25.58 4.46 -14.04
N GLU A 25 -26.77 4.06 -14.49
CA GLU A 25 -27.64 3.13 -13.75
C GLU A 25 -27.17 1.68 -13.83
N ARG A 26 -26.47 1.33 -14.92
CA ARG A 26 -25.82 0.05 -15.07
C ARG A 26 -24.42 0.11 -14.46
N ILE A 27 -24.12 -0.85 -13.59
CA ILE A 27 -22.82 -1.01 -12.94
C ILE A 27 -22.12 -2.20 -13.57
N ASP A 28 -20.91 -1.97 -14.09
CA ASP A 28 -19.96 -3.01 -14.48
C ASP A 28 -19.25 -3.52 -13.21
N VAL A 29 -19.80 -4.56 -12.60
CA VAL A 29 -19.36 -5.07 -11.29
C VAL A 29 -18.07 -5.87 -11.45
N ARG A 30 -16.95 -5.23 -11.17
CA ARG A 30 -15.62 -5.85 -11.11
C ARG A 30 -14.68 -5.08 -10.18
N PRO A 31 -13.62 -5.73 -9.65
CA PRO A 31 -12.63 -5.04 -8.83
C PRO A 31 -12.03 -3.84 -9.55
N GLY A 32 -12.09 -2.67 -8.93
CA GLY A 32 -11.64 -1.39 -9.48
C GLY A 32 -12.72 -0.53 -10.13
N ALA A 33 -13.95 -1.03 -10.30
CA ALA A 33 -15.07 -0.23 -10.80
C ALA A 33 -15.41 0.89 -9.82
N VAL A 34 -15.49 2.14 -10.30
CA VAL A 34 -15.69 3.31 -9.45
C VAL A 34 -17.17 3.68 -9.36
N ILE A 35 -17.70 3.69 -8.15
CA ILE A 35 -19.11 3.95 -7.86
C ILE A 35 -19.28 5.11 -6.89
N ALA A 36 -20.46 5.73 -6.93
CA ALA A 36 -20.90 6.66 -5.91
C ALA A 36 -21.89 5.98 -4.96
N GLY A 37 -21.80 6.29 -3.67
CA GLY A 37 -22.71 5.78 -2.66
C GLY A 37 -23.01 6.80 -1.57
N ARG A 38 -24.18 6.67 -0.94
CA ARG A 38 -24.61 7.52 0.18
C ARG A 38 -24.40 6.81 1.50
N ILE A 39 -23.68 7.42 2.43
CA ILE A 39 -23.45 6.88 3.78
C ILE A 39 -24.76 6.84 4.56
N LEU A 40 -25.05 5.71 5.21
CA LEU A 40 -26.32 5.46 5.91
C LEU A 40 -26.23 5.55 7.43
N ASN A 41 -25.05 5.31 8.00
CA ASN A 41 -24.82 5.27 9.45
C ASN A 41 -23.71 6.23 9.89
N HIS A 42 -23.63 6.48 11.20
CA HIS A 42 -22.57 7.26 11.83
C HIS A 42 -21.63 6.36 12.63
N LYS A 43 -20.38 6.80 12.78
CA LYS A 43 -19.36 6.13 13.60
C LYS A 43 -18.55 7.14 14.41
N SER A 44 -18.17 6.76 15.62
CA SER A 44 -17.31 7.58 16.51
C SER A 44 -15.82 7.31 16.32
N ALA A 45 -15.45 6.12 15.83
CA ALA A 45 -14.08 5.71 15.53
C ALA A 45 -14.00 5.17 14.10
N TYR A 46 -12.80 5.18 13.51
CA TYR A 46 -12.58 4.77 12.11
C TYR A 46 -13.59 5.46 11.16
N ASN A 47 -13.77 6.77 11.37
CA ASN A 47 -14.87 7.57 10.84
C ASN A 47 -14.40 8.63 9.83
N THR A 48 -13.29 8.36 9.16
CA THR A 48 -12.69 9.26 8.17
C THR A 48 -12.53 8.56 6.83
N LEU A 49 -12.40 9.36 5.78
CA LEU A 49 -12.07 8.94 4.43
C LEU A 49 -10.87 9.77 3.96
N GLU A 50 -9.84 9.11 3.44
CA GLU A 50 -8.70 9.74 2.82
C GLU A 50 -9.11 10.25 1.44
N ASP A 51 -8.96 11.55 1.20
CA ASP A 51 -9.22 12.13 -0.11
C ASP A 51 -8.08 11.85 -1.11
N ARG A 52 -8.31 12.20 -2.38
CA ARG A 52 -7.32 12.04 -3.45
C ARG A 52 -5.97 12.73 -3.20
N HIS A 53 -5.90 13.68 -2.26
CA HIS A 53 -4.67 14.39 -1.89
C HIS A 53 -4.04 13.87 -0.59
N GLY A 54 -4.60 12.80 0.00
CA GLY A 54 -4.09 12.20 1.24
C GLY A 54 -4.66 12.80 2.52
N ARG A 55 -5.59 13.76 2.43
CA ARG A 55 -6.18 14.38 3.62
C ARG A 55 -7.31 13.52 4.17
N MET A 56 -7.24 13.22 5.46
CA MET A 56 -8.31 12.53 6.19
C MET A 56 -9.47 13.49 6.47
N SER A 57 -10.66 13.15 5.97
CA SER A 57 -11.89 13.93 6.15
C SER A 57 -12.94 13.12 6.89
N SER A 58 -13.56 13.70 7.92
CA SER A 58 -14.61 13.02 8.69
C SER A 58 -15.85 12.73 7.84
N VAL A 59 -16.36 11.51 7.94
CA VAL A 59 -17.53 10.99 7.22
C VAL A 59 -18.77 11.09 8.11
N GLN A 60 -19.87 11.57 7.55
CA GLN A 60 -21.16 11.77 8.19
C GLN A 60 -22.25 11.01 7.45
N SER A 61 -23.31 10.58 8.15
CA SER A 61 -24.50 10.04 7.49
C SER A 61 -25.08 11.07 6.53
N GLY A 62 -25.53 10.58 5.37
CA GLY A 62 -26.02 11.39 4.27
C GLY A 62 -24.94 11.82 3.27
N ASP A 63 -23.65 11.80 3.63
CA ASP A 63 -22.55 12.11 2.72
C ASP A 63 -22.63 11.22 1.47
N ILE A 64 -22.44 11.83 0.30
CA ILE A 64 -22.23 11.11 -0.95
C ILE A 64 -20.72 11.01 -1.18
N ILE A 65 -20.22 9.77 -1.18
CA ILE A 65 -18.82 9.45 -1.39
C ILE A 65 -18.60 8.75 -2.73
N VAL A 66 -17.39 8.86 -3.27
CA VAL A 66 -16.92 8.08 -4.42
C VAL A 66 -15.80 7.16 -3.97
N GLY A 67 -15.92 5.88 -4.31
CA GLY A 67 -14.95 4.84 -4.01
C GLY A 67 -14.88 3.80 -5.13
N ALA A 68 -14.08 2.76 -4.94
CA ALA A 68 -13.91 1.70 -5.93
C ALA A 68 -14.29 0.33 -5.35
N LEU A 69 -14.97 -0.49 -6.13
CA LEU A 69 -15.30 -1.86 -5.75
C LEU A 69 -14.04 -2.69 -5.56
N GLY A 70 -14.00 -3.52 -4.52
CA GLY A 70 -12.84 -4.36 -4.24
C GLY A 70 -13.05 -5.30 -3.07
N HIS A 71 -12.05 -6.15 -2.85
CA HIS A 71 -11.93 -6.96 -1.66
C HIS A 71 -10.93 -6.32 -0.68
N ARG A 72 -10.89 -6.83 0.55
CA ARG A 72 -9.89 -6.51 1.55
C ARG A 72 -9.72 -7.72 2.48
N ASN A 73 -8.49 -8.15 2.71
CA ASN A 73 -8.18 -9.30 3.58
C ASN A 73 -7.28 -8.85 4.73
N ALA A 74 -7.81 -8.12 5.72
CA ALA A 74 -7.01 -7.51 6.79
C ALA A 74 -7.23 -8.15 8.17
N LEU A 75 -6.14 -8.52 8.85
CA LEU A 75 -6.17 -8.91 10.27
C LEU A 75 -6.58 -7.73 11.18
N HIS A 76 -6.10 -6.52 10.87
CA HIS A 76 -6.40 -5.29 11.61
C HIS A 76 -7.30 -4.36 10.77
N GLY A 77 -8.57 -4.73 10.63
CA GLY A 77 -9.58 -3.93 9.96
C GLY A 77 -10.78 -4.73 9.49
N TYR A 78 -11.23 -4.48 8.27
CA TYR A 78 -12.32 -5.22 7.64
C TYR A 78 -11.79 -6.33 6.75
N GLU A 79 -12.47 -7.46 6.78
CA GLU A 79 -12.45 -8.47 5.74
C GLU A 79 -13.69 -8.29 4.87
N GLY A 80 -13.53 -8.21 3.56
CA GLY A 80 -14.64 -8.05 2.66
C GLY A 80 -14.33 -8.51 1.24
N ILE A 81 -15.38 -8.84 0.50
CA ILE A 81 -15.30 -9.35 -0.86
C ILE A 81 -15.85 -8.31 -1.85
N CYS A 82 -15.34 -8.35 -3.08
CA CYS A 82 -15.97 -7.62 -4.17
C CYS A 82 -17.32 -8.31 -4.47
N PRO A 83 -18.44 -7.58 -4.53
CA PRO A 83 -19.71 -8.17 -4.93
C PRO A 83 -19.62 -8.73 -6.36
N THR A 84 -20.45 -9.74 -6.67
CA THR A 84 -20.57 -10.32 -8.02
C THR A 84 -21.69 -9.68 -8.84
N GLU A 85 -22.68 -9.11 -8.16
CA GLU A 85 -23.76 -8.33 -8.73
C GLU A 85 -24.08 -7.13 -7.84
N LEU A 86 -24.54 -6.04 -8.44
CA LEU A 86 -24.84 -4.80 -7.72
C LEU A 86 -25.82 -3.95 -8.53
N LYS A 87 -26.83 -3.41 -7.84
CA LYS A 87 -27.85 -2.50 -8.38
C LYS A 87 -27.89 -1.22 -7.58
N ILE A 88 -28.44 -0.17 -8.17
CA ILE A 88 -28.78 1.06 -7.44
C ILE A 88 -29.75 0.72 -6.31
N GLY A 89 -29.52 1.29 -5.14
CA GLY A 89 -30.29 1.06 -3.91
C GLY A 89 -29.77 -0.09 -3.05
N ASP A 90 -28.88 -0.95 -3.59
CA ASP A 90 -28.25 -1.99 -2.78
C ASP A 90 -27.37 -1.38 -1.69
N LYS A 91 -27.19 -2.13 -0.60
CA LYS A 91 -26.35 -1.75 0.54
C LYS A 91 -25.06 -2.54 0.55
N ILE A 92 -23.93 -1.83 0.54
CA ILE A 92 -22.59 -2.40 0.71
C ILE A 92 -21.79 -1.56 1.71
N GLN A 93 -20.53 -1.90 1.95
CA GLN A 93 -19.73 -1.30 3.02
C GLN A 93 -18.48 -0.59 2.52
N VAL A 94 -18.04 0.42 3.29
CA VAL A 94 -16.71 1.03 3.15
C VAL A 94 -15.69 0.16 3.88
N LEU A 95 -14.87 -0.57 3.12
CA LEU A 95 -13.94 -1.57 3.61
C LEU A 95 -12.61 -0.98 4.09
N ASN A 96 -12.27 0.28 3.81
CA ASN A 96 -11.10 0.93 4.42
C ASN A 96 -11.19 2.46 4.34
N LEU A 97 -10.23 3.15 4.95
CA LEU A 97 -10.16 4.62 4.92
C LEU A 97 -9.85 5.19 3.53
N GLY A 98 -9.29 4.41 2.60
CA GLY A 98 -9.02 4.84 1.23
C GLY A 98 -10.21 4.71 0.25
N GLY A 99 -11.36 4.23 0.74
CA GLY A 99 -12.60 4.14 -0.03
C GLY A 99 -12.73 2.92 -0.92
N VAL A 100 -12.13 1.79 -0.55
CA VAL A 100 -12.49 0.48 -1.12
C VAL A 100 -13.89 0.11 -0.63
N LEU A 101 -14.76 -0.27 -1.55
CA LEU A 101 -16.17 -0.58 -1.31
C LEU A 101 -16.43 -2.06 -1.63
N GLY A 102 -17.20 -2.74 -0.79
CA GLY A 102 -17.52 -4.15 -1.01
C GLY A 102 -18.41 -4.71 0.09
N THR A 103 -18.65 -6.02 0.05
CA THR A 103 -19.46 -6.70 1.06
C THR A 103 -18.57 -7.11 2.23
N CYS A 104 -18.82 -6.55 3.41
CA CYS A 104 -18.06 -6.92 4.61
C CYS A 104 -18.44 -8.32 5.07
N VAL A 105 -17.45 -9.18 5.27
CA VAL A 105 -17.61 -10.56 5.77
C VAL A 105 -17.33 -10.63 7.27
N SER A 106 -16.25 -9.99 7.71
CA SER A 106 -15.87 -9.92 9.12
C SER A 106 -15.17 -8.60 9.44
N HIS A 107 -15.05 -8.27 10.73
CA HIS A 107 -14.34 -7.08 11.18
C HIS A 107 -13.59 -7.30 12.47
N ASN A 108 -12.45 -6.62 12.60
CA ASN A 108 -11.72 -6.55 13.84
C ASN A 108 -12.52 -5.72 14.88
N PRO A 109 -12.64 -6.19 16.15
CA PRO A 109 -13.38 -5.46 17.19
C PRO A 109 -12.95 -4.00 17.39
N ASP A 110 -11.66 -3.70 17.20
CA ASP A 110 -11.10 -2.37 17.46
C ASP A 110 -11.58 -1.29 16.48
N VAL A 111 -12.10 -1.68 15.30
CA VAL A 111 -12.60 -0.73 14.28
C VAL A 111 -14.14 -0.62 14.26
N GLY A 112 -14.83 -1.49 15.02
CA GLY A 112 -16.28 -1.60 15.03
C GLY A 112 -16.89 -1.94 13.66
N PRO A 113 -18.23 -1.94 13.52
CA PRO A 113 -18.88 -2.20 12.24
C PRO A 113 -18.51 -1.16 11.17
N PRO A 114 -18.46 -1.51 9.88
CA PRO A 114 -18.13 -0.57 8.80
C PRO A 114 -19.24 0.47 8.57
N PHE A 115 -18.93 1.49 7.76
CA PHE A 115 -19.99 2.34 7.20
C PHE A 115 -20.77 1.55 6.15
N ASP A 116 -22.08 1.63 6.21
CA ASP A 116 -22.98 1.18 5.15
C ASP A 116 -23.20 2.32 4.15
N ILE A 117 -23.19 1.98 2.87
CA ILE A 117 -23.57 2.88 1.78
C ILE A 117 -24.74 2.32 0.98
N GLU A 118 -25.64 3.19 0.57
CA GLU A 118 -26.61 2.92 -0.50
C GLU A 118 -25.95 3.27 -1.85
N VAL A 119 -25.95 2.32 -2.79
CA VAL A 119 -25.35 2.48 -4.11
C VAL A 119 -26.17 3.43 -4.98
N LEU A 120 -25.54 4.47 -5.53
CA LEU A 120 -26.21 5.47 -6.38
C LEU A 120 -25.96 5.28 -7.88
N GLY A 121 -24.93 4.49 -8.25
CA GLY A 121 -24.57 4.19 -9.63
C GLY A 121 -23.06 4.23 -9.89
N GLN A 122 -22.66 3.81 -11.09
CA GLN A 122 -21.25 3.84 -11.50
C GLN A 122 -20.88 5.21 -12.06
N VAL A 123 -19.73 5.74 -11.65
CA VAL A 123 -19.23 7.02 -12.15
C VAL A 123 -18.87 6.91 -13.63
N LEU A 124 -19.23 7.92 -14.42
CA LEU A 124 -18.81 8.05 -15.82
C LEU A 124 -17.72 9.11 -15.95
N VAL A 125 -16.68 8.80 -16.73
CA VAL A 125 -15.63 9.73 -17.15
C VAL A 125 -15.75 10.05 -18.64
N PHE A 126 -15.24 11.21 -19.03
CA PHE A 126 -15.29 11.74 -20.40
C PHE A 126 -13.86 12.10 -20.83
N PRO A 127 -13.01 11.11 -21.14
CA PRO A 127 -11.58 11.35 -21.39
C PRO A 127 -11.31 12.13 -22.68
N GLU A 128 -12.21 12.05 -23.66
CA GLU A 128 -12.10 12.75 -24.93
C GLU A 128 -12.80 14.12 -24.85
N PHE A 129 -12.08 15.18 -25.23
CA PHE A 129 -12.61 16.54 -25.24
C PHE A 129 -13.88 16.62 -26.11
N ASN A 130 -14.94 17.22 -25.58
CA ASN A 130 -16.29 17.30 -26.19
C ASN A 130 -17.04 15.97 -26.39
N SER A 131 -16.55 14.83 -25.90
CA SER A 131 -17.32 13.59 -25.97
C SER A 131 -18.57 13.68 -25.09
N ARG A 132 -19.71 13.24 -25.64
CA ARG A 132 -20.97 13.07 -24.90
C ARG A 132 -21.19 11.61 -24.46
N VAL A 133 -20.27 10.72 -24.81
CA VAL A 133 -20.35 9.29 -24.47
C VAL A 133 -19.49 9.05 -23.24
N GLY A 134 -20.15 8.89 -22.09
CA GLY A 134 -19.47 8.59 -20.83
C GLY A 134 -18.96 7.15 -20.81
N LYS A 135 -17.70 6.97 -20.41
CA LYS A 135 -17.10 5.64 -20.18
C LYS A 135 -17.20 5.29 -18.69
N PRO A 136 -17.60 4.06 -18.32
CA PRO A 136 -17.63 3.62 -16.93
C PRO A 136 -16.24 3.73 -16.28
N ALA A 137 -16.16 4.50 -15.20
CA ALA A 137 -14.91 4.79 -14.51
C ALA A 137 -14.34 3.53 -13.84
N HIS A 138 -13.02 3.38 -13.96
CA HIS A 138 -12.27 2.25 -13.40
C HIS A 138 -10.87 2.71 -13.00
N VAL A 139 -10.34 2.24 -11.86
CA VAL A 139 -9.03 2.68 -11.33
C VAL A 139 -7.82 2.37 -12.24
N GLN A 140 -8.00 1.50 -13.24
CA GLN A 140 -7.00 1.19 -14.27
C GLN A 140 -6.86 2.29 -15.33
N MET A 141 -7.81 3.21 -15.43
CA MET A 141 -7.65 4.35 -16.34
C MET A 141 -6.56 5.26 -15.79
N ASN A 142 -5.60 5.61 -16.65
CA ASN A 142 -4.37 6.34 -16.30
C ASN A 142 -3.50 5.62 -15.25
N ALA A 143 -3.62 4.30 -15.14
CA ALA A 143 -2.69 3.53 -14.33
C ALA A 143 -1.31 3.45 -15.00
N LEU A 144 -0.27 3.29 -14.19
CA LEU A 144 1.07 2.96 -14.65
C LEU A 144 1.04 1.62 -15.41
N GLU A 145 1.68 1.59 -16.57
CA GLU A 145 1.75 0.41 -17.45
C GLU A 145 3.12 -0.28 -17.38
N GLY A 146 4.11 0.39 -16.80
CA GLY A 146 5.49 -0.06 -16.76
C GLY A 146 6.29 0.50 -17.93
N VAL A 147 7.59 0.64 -17.73
CA VAL A 147 8.52 1.11 -18.76
C VAL A 147 9.38 -0.05 -19.23
N SER A 148 9.26 -0.40 -20.52
CA SER A 148 10.13 -1.39 -21.15
C SER A 148 11.58 -0.92 -21.12
N ASP A 149 12.50 -1.85 -20.88
CA ASP A 149 13.95 -1.60 -20.86
C ASP A 149 14.42 -0.59 -19.80
N ALA A 150 13.62 -0.33 -18.77
CA ALA A 150 14.05 0.47 -17.62
C ALA A 150 15.24 -0.19 -16.89
N ASP A 151 16.16 0.65 -16.40
CA ASP A 151 17.34 0.21 -15.67
C ASP A 151 16.97 -0.60 -14.42
N LYS A 152 17.82 -1.57 -14.09
CA LYS A 152 17.67 -2.34 -12.85
C LYS A 152 18.30 -1.57 -11.68
N VAL A 153 17.45 -0.90 -10.91
CA VAL A 153 17.81 -0.15 -9.70
C VAL A 153 17.87 -1.07 -8.47
N PRO A 154 18.86 -0.93 -7.57
CA PRO A 154 18.91 -1.70 -6.33
C PRO A 154 17.70 -1.40 -5.43
N VAL A 155 17.17 -2.45 -4.80
CA VAL A 155 16.00 -2.36 -3.92
C VAL A 155 16.37 -2.70 -2.49
N VAL A 156 16.00 -1.85 -1.54
CA VAL A 156 16.00 -2.17 -0.11
C VAL A 156 14.59 -2.59 0.27
N TYR A 157 14.40 -3.87 0.56
CA TYR A 157 13.09 -4.41 0.93
C TYR A 157 12.85 -4.24 2.43
N VAL A 158 11.66 -3.73 2.78
CA VAL A 158 11.18 -3.63 4.15
C VAL A 158 9.98 -4.55 4.32
N ALA A 159 10.26 -5.79 4.73
CA ALA A 159 9.27 -6.80 5.02
C ALA A 159 8.92 -6.78 6.51
N GLY A 160 7.86 -7.49 6.89
CA GLY A 160 7.52 -7.59 8.31
C GLY A 160 6.58 -8.74 8.63
N THR A 161 6.48 -9.08 9.91
CA THR A 161 5.75 -10.29 10.34
C THR A 161 4.24 -10.08 10.38
N CYS A 162 3.76 -8.84 10.46
CA CYS A 162 2.35 -8.46 10.54
C CYS A 162 2.15 -6.96 10.28
N MET A 163 0.90 -6.50 10.21
CA MET A 163 0.61 -5.07 10.20
C MET A 163 1.12 -4.38 11.48
N ASN A 164 1.41 -3.08 11.39
CA ASN A 164 1.94 -2.27 12.50
C ASN A 164 3.29 -2.74 13.07
N SER A 165 4.04 -3.60 12.34
CA SER A 165 5.36 -4.08 12.79
C SER A 165 6.50 -3.08 12.66
N GLY A 166 6.23 -1.85 12.21
CA GLY A 166 7.23 -0.80 12.04
C GLY A 166 7.77 -0.63 10.61
N LYS A 167 7.21 -1.33 9.61
CA LYS A 167 7.63 -1.25 8.20
C LYS A 167 7.66 0.18 7.65
N THR A 168 6.55 0.91 7.71
CA THR A 168 6.49 2.29 7.21
C THR A 168 7.52 3.19 7.90
N ALA A 169 7.71 3.03 9.21
CA ALA A 169 8.69 3.80 9.96
C ALA A 169 10.14 3.47 9.54
N ALA A 170 10.43 2.19 9.30
CA ALA A 170 11.72 1.75 8.77
C ALA A 170 11.95 2.27 7.35
N ALA A 171 10.96 2.14 6.46
CA ALA A 171 11.04 2.68 5.11
C ALA A 171 11.31 4.19 5.11
N CYS A 172 10.57 4.96 5.91
CA CYS A 172 10.78 6.41 6.05
C CYS A 172 12.18 6.76 6.59
N ALA A 173 12.67 6.04 7.61
CA ALA A 173 14.02 6.26 8.15
C ALA A 173 15.11 5.99 7.11
N LEU A 174 14.96 4.95 6.29
CA LEU A 174 15.89 4.63 5.21
C LEU A 174 15.85 5.67 4.10
N VAL A 175 14.64 6.06 3.65
CA VAL A 175 14.47 7.11 2.66
C VAL A 175 15.20 8.38 3.10
N ARG A 176 14.98 8.80 4.36
CA ARG A 176 15.63 9.98 4.91
C ARG A 176 17.14 9.87 4.92
N SER A 177 17.67 8.75 5.41
CA SER A 177 19.12 8.56 5.52
C SER A 177 19.81 8.51 4.15
N LEU A 178 19.24 7.77 3.20
CA LEU A 178 19.80 7.65 1.85
C LEU A 178 19.69 8.96 1.07
N SER A 179 18.58 9.69 1.20
CA SER A 179 18.42 11.03 0.62
C SER A 179 19.45 12.00 1.18
N GLN A 180 19.70 12.01 2.51
CA GLN A 180 20.78 12.81 3.12
C GLN A 180 22.18 12.40 2.67
N ALA A 181 22.37 11.14 2.29
CA ALA A 181 23.61 10.63 1.74
C ALA A 181 23.81 10.99 0.25
N GLY A 182 22.83 11.66 -0.37
CA GLY A 182 22.91 12.17 -1.75
C GLY A 182 22.31 11.26 -2.82
N TYR A 183 21.73 10.11 -2.46
CA TYR A 183 21.04 9.26 -3.43
C TYR A 183 19.73 9.88 -3.89
N LYS A 184 19.36 9.68 -5.15
CA LYS A 184 17.96 9.83 -5.61
C LYS A 184 17.15 8.62 -5.15
N VAL A 185 16.28 8.83 -4.17
CA VAL A 185 15.57 7.74 -3.50
C VAL A 185 14.12 7.72 -3.95
N ALA A 186 13.68 6.56 -4.43
CA ALA A 186 12.27 6.29 -4.66
C ALA A 186 11.67 5.47 -3.52
N GLY A 187 10.43 5.77 -3.14
CA GLY A 187 9.63 4.97 -2.22
C GLY A 187 8.65 4.05 -2.94
N ALA A 188 8.39 2.86 -2.41
CA ALA A 188 7.37 1.99 -2.96
C ALA A 188 6.60 1.25 -1.86
N LYS A 189 5.27 1.14 -2.03
CA LYS A 189 4.44 0.19 -1.28
C LYS A 189 3.86 -0.85 -2.22
N LEU A 190 4.33 -2.08 -2.10
CA LEU A 190 4.07 -3.11 -3.12
C LEU A 190 2.76 -3.87 -2.93
N THR A 191 2.26 -3.95 -1.70
CA THR A 191 1.09 -4.77 -1.36
C THR A 191 0.20 -4.09 -0.33
N GLY A 192 -1.05 -4.55 -0.23
CA GLY A 192 -2.04 -4.09 0.74
C GLY A 192 -3.36 -3.68 0.09
N VAL A 193 -4.07 -2.78 0.75
CA VAL A 193 -5.33 -2.17 0.30
C VAL A 193 -5.15 -0.65 0.18
N SER A 194 -5.73 -0.03 -0.85
CA SER A 194 -5.42 1.36 -1.26
C SER A 194 -5.54 2.36 -0.11
N LEU A 195 -4.44 3.01 0.23
CA LEU A 195 -4.34 4.09 1.21
C LEU A 195 -2.98 4.79 1.01
N GLN A 196 -2.99 6.09 0.73
CA GLN A 196 -1.80 6.84 0.33
C GLN A 196 -0.84 7.11 1.49
N LYS A 197 -1.30 7.00 2.74
CA LYS A 197 -0.52 7.26 3.95
C LYS A 197 0.96 6.87 3.86
N ASP A 198 1.28 5.66 3.42
CA ASP A 198 2.66 5.16 3.44
C ASP A 198 3.55 5.85 2.39
N VAL A 199 3.06 6.02 1.16
CA VAL A 199 3.80 6.73 0.09
C VAL A 199 3.93 8.22 0.35
N LEU A 200 2.92 8.84 0.98
CA LEU A 200 2.99 10.23 1.41
C LEU A 200 4.03 10.42 2.51
N ASN A 201 4.06 9.53 3.50
CA ASN A 201 5.11 9.56 4.53
C ASN A 201 6.50 9.39 3.92
N MET A 202 6.69 8.48 2.94
CA MET A 202 7.99 8.34 2.28
C MET A 202 8.41 9.62 1.56
N ARG A 203 7.49 10.31 0.88
CA ARG A 203 7.77 11.62 0.26
C ARG A 203 8.16 12.68 1.29
N ASP A 204 7.44 12.75 2.41
CA ASP A 204 7.76 13.67 3.52
C ASP A 204 9.16 13.44 4.10
N TYR A 205 9.68 12.21 4.01
CA TYR A 205 11.01 11.84 4.48
C TYR A 205 12.10 12.01 3.42
N GLY A 206 11.77 12.47 2.21
CA GLY A 206 12.73 12.85 1.18
C GLY A 206 12.83 11.89 -0.01
N ALA A 207 11.84 11.02 -0.22
CA ALA A 207 11.74 10.30 -1.49
C ALA A 207 11.37 11.29 -2.61
N ASP A 208 12.15 11.30 -3.69
CA ASP A 208 11.89 12.15 -4.86
C ASP A 208 10.54 11.82 -5.49
N ILE A 209 10.22 10.53 -5.52
CA ILE A 209 8.96 9.99 -6.00
C ILE A 209 8.59 8.74 -5.19
N ALA A 210 7.29 8.50 -5.04
CA ALA A 210 6.82 7.26 -4.41
C ALA A 210 5.52 6.79 -5.05
N TYR A 211 5.44 5.48 -5.30
CA TYR A 211 4.27 4.83 -5.89
C TYR A 211 3.79 3.65 -5.03
N ASP A 212 2.49 3.36 -5.08
CA ASP A 212 1.91 2.12 -4.59
C ASP A 212 1.15 1.37 -5.67
N PHE A 213 0.67 0.18 -5.35
CA PHE A 213 -0.08 -0.68 -6.26
C PHE A 213 -1.35 -0.05 -6.87
N THR A 214 -1.92 0.98 -6.25
CA THR A 214 -3.05 1.74 -6.79
C THR A 214 -2.62 2.61 -7.96
N ASP A 215 -1.39 3.11 -7.99
CA ASP A 215 -0.86 3.82 -9.16
C ASP A 215 -0.78 2.86 -10.37
N ALA A 216 -0.54 1.57 -10.13
CA ALA A 216 -0.65 0.50 -11.14
C ALA A 216 -2.08 -0.04 -11.37
N GLY A 217 -3.10 0.66 -10.88
CA GLY A 217 -4.50 0.41 -11.22
C GLY A 217 -5.15 -0.77 -10.50
N ILE A 218 -4.71 -1.12 -9.29
CA ILE A 218 -5.40 -2.12 -8.44
C ILE A 218 -5.77 -1.55 -7.08
N VAL A 219 -6.93 -1.98 -6.54
CA VAL A 219 -7.45 -1.47 -5.25
C VAL A 219 -6.94 -2.24 -4.03
N CYS A 220 -6.57 -3.50 -4.27
CA CYS A 220 -6.11 -4.44 -3.27
C CYS A 220 -5.23 -5.48 -3.98
N SER A 221 -4.03 -5.73 -3.47
CA SER A 221 -3.11 -6.69 -4.05
C SER A 221 -3.41 -8.12 -3.60
N THR A 222 -3.03 -9.08 -4.44
CA THR A 222 -3.20 -10.52 -4.23
C THR A 222 -1.94 -11.26 -4.66
N ALA A 223 -1.87 -12.57 -4.39
CA ALA A 223 -0.78 -13.41 -4.85
C ALA A 223 -0.59 -13.39 -6.38
N GLU A 224 -1.67 -13.23 -7.15
CA GLU A 224 -1.66 -13.23 -8.62
C GLU A 224 -1.23 -11.89 -9.22
N THR A 225 -1.40 -10.79 -8.47
CA THR A 225 -1.18 -9.43 -8.98
C THR A 225 0.10 -8.80 -8.47
N SER A 226 0.58 -9.19 -7.29
CA SER A 226 1.66 -8.50 -6.57
C SER A 226 2.98 -8.45 -7.34
N VAL A 227 3.38 -9.55 -8.01
CA VAL A 227 4.63 -9.60 -8.77
C VAL A 227 4.60 -8.64 -9.96
N ARG A 228 3.55 -8.72 -10.79
CA ARG A 228 3.39 -7.84 -11.97
C ARG A 228 3.37 -6.38 -11.56
N VAL A 229 2.64 -6.05 -10.49
CA VAL A 229 2.52 -4.67 -10.00
C VAL A 229 3.85 -4.16 -9.45
N ALA A 230 4.59 -4.97 -8.71
CA ALA A 230 5.93 -4.61 -8.25
C ALA A 230 6.89 -4.34 -9.42
N GLN A 231 6.83 -5.15 -10.49
CA GLN A 231 7.62 -4.94 -11.70
C GLN A 231 7.28 -3.61 -12.41
N ILE A 232 5.98 -3.31 -12.57
CA ILE A 232 5.51 -2.03 -13.12
C ILE A 232 6.07 -0.88 -12.29
N VAL A 233 5.77 -0.88 -10.98
CA VAL A 233 6.20 0.19 -10.07
C VAL A 233 7.70 0.40 -10.11
N PHE A 234 8.51 -0.66 -10.07
CA PHE A 234 9.96 -0.53 -10.13
C PHE A 234 10.47 0.01 -11.46
N SER A 235 9.90 -0.43 -12.59
CA SER A 235 10.30 0.08 -13.91
C SER A 235 9.98 1.57 -14.06
N GLU A 236 8.84 2.02 -13.55
CA GLU A 236 8.41 3.42 -13.59
C GLU A 236 9.32 4.28 -12.69
N LEU A 237 9.57 3.84 -11.45
CA LEU A 237 10.48 4.55 -10.53
C LEU A 237 11.90 4.64 -11.10
N ALA A 238 12.37 3.59 -11.78
CA ALA A 238 13.67 3.60 -12.44
C ALA A 238 13.70 4.59 -13.62
N ALA A 239 12.66 4.62 -14.45
CA ALA A 239 12.53 5.56 -15.57
C ALA A 239 12.48 7.02 -15.10
N GLU A 240 11.96 7.28 -13.90
CA GLU A 240 11.97 8.58 -13.22
C GLU A 240 13.34 8.94 -12.60
N GLY A 241 14.35 8.10 -12.81
CA GLY A 241 15.75 8.36 -12.44
C GLY A 241 16.10 8.00 -10.99
N ALA A 242 15.34 7.10 -10.36
CA ALA A 242 15.71 6.56 -9.05
C ALA A 242 17.06 5.82 -9.10
N GLN A 243 17.91 6.07 -8.11
CA GLN A 243 19.18 5.35 -7.93
C GLN A 243 19.08 4.22 -6.90
N VAL A 244 18.08 4.31 -6.01
CA VAL A 244 17.74 3.26 -5.05
C VAL A 244 16.24 3.32 -4.76
N ILE A 245 15.61 2.15 -4.63
CA ILE A 245 14.21 2.04 -4.26
C ILE A 245 14.12 1.48 -2.84
N VAL A 246 13.43 2.17 -1.93
CA VAL A 246 13.02 1.63 -0.62
C VAL A 246 11.60 1.10 -0.77
N ALA A 247 11.46 -0.22 -0.78
CA ALA A 247 10.20 -0.89 -1.06
C ALA A 247 9.67 -1.60 0.19
N GLU A 248 8.56 -1.12 0.75
CA GLU A 248 7.86 -1.85 1.79
C GLU A 248 6.79 -2.79 1.22
N THR A 249 6.58 -3.90 1.92
CA THR A 249 5.44 -4.79 1.67
C THR A 249 4.34 -4.46 2.67
N GLY A 250 3.09 -4.28 2.24
CA GLY A 250 1.95 -4.26 3.16
C GLY A 250 1.75 -5.62 3.84
N ASP A 251 1.05 -5.61 4.97
CA ASP A 251 0.73 -6.80 5.79
C ASP A 251 1.97 -7.58 6.30
N GLY A 252 1.81 -8.84 6.70
CA GLY A 252 2.88 -9.74 7.09
C GLY A 252 3.43 -10.56 5.93
N ILE A 253 4.63 -11.13 6.10
CA ILE A 253 5.24 -12.11 5.18
C ILE A 253 4.43 -13.39 5.00
N MET A 254 3.45 -13.65 5.88
CA MET A 254 2.47 -14.73 5.75
C MET A 254 1.04 -14.19 5.54
N GLY A 255 0.92 -12.91 5.20
CA GLY A 255 -0.35 -12.22 4.98
C GLY A 255 -1.03 -12.60 3.68
N ASP A 256 -2.18 -12.02 3.41
CA ASP A 256 -3.03 -12.43 2.28
C ASP A 256 -2.97 -11.46 1.07
N TYR A 257 -2.04 -10.49 1.12
CA TYR A 257 -1.90 -9.47 0.08
C TYR A 257 -0.84 -9.80 -0.99
N GLY A 258 -0.29 -11.01 -0.99
CA GLY A 258 0.66 -11.47 -2.02
C GLY A 258 2.13 -11.14 -1.75
N VAL A 259 2.52 -10.94 -0.49
CA VAL A 259 3.93 -10.72 -0.09
C VAL A 259 4.79 -11.94 -0.44
N GLN A 260 4.25 -13.14 -0.21
CA GLN A 260 4.89 -14.43 -0.50
C GLN A 260 5.29 -14.55 -1.97
N SER A 261 4.42 -14.13 -2.90
CA SER A 261 4.72 -14.17 -4.33
C SER A 261 5.89 -13.24 -4.69
N ILE A 262 5.99 -12.07 -4.05
CA ILE A 262 7.14 -11.16 -4.24
C ILE A 262 8.42 -11.79 -3.71
N LEU A 263 8.38 -12.38 -2.50
CA LEU A 263 9.54 -13.01 -1.88
C LEU A 263 10.03 -14.27 -2.63
N ALA A 264 9.11 -14.98 -3.29
CA ALA A 264 9.44 -16.14 -4.11
C ALA A 264 9.96 -15.80 -5.51
N ASP A 265 9.73 -14.56 -5.98
CA ASP A 265 10.10 -14.15 -7.33
C ASP A 265 11.59 -13.81 -7.41
N LYS A 266 12.32 -14.57 -8.23
CA LYS A 266 13.78 -14.45 -8.37
C LYS A 266 14.21 -13.17 -9.08
N ASP A 267 13.38 -12.62 -9.96
CA ASP A 267 13.72 -11.40 -10.69
C ASP A 267 13.58 -10.16 -9.82
N LEU A 268 12.58 -10.15 -8.92
CA LEU A 268 12.41 -9.13 -7.89
C LEU A 268 13.51 -9.26 -6.82
N MET A 269 13.65 -10.44 -6.21
CA MET A 269 14.65 -10.64 -5.15
C MET A 269 16.09 -10.54 -5.64
N GLY A 270 16.35 -10.81 -6.92
CA GLY A 270 17.66 -10.60 -7.55
C GLY A 270 18.10 -9.13 -7.56
N ARG A 271 17.18 -8.17 -7.37
CA ARG A 271 17.47 -6.73 -7.23
C ARG A 271 17.71 -6.31 -5.77
N SER A 272 17.50 -7.20 -4.81
CA SER A 272 17.61 -6.89 -3.39
C SER A 272 19.05 -6.54 -3.03
N ALA A 273 19.27 -5.30 -2.59
CA ALA A 273 20.52 -4.84 -2.01
C ALA A 273 20.59 -5.11 -0.50
N ALA A 274 19.44 -5.00 0.18
CA ALA A 274 19.28 -5.36 1.58
C ALA A 274 17.82 -5.72 1.91
N ILE A 275 17.62 -6.55 2.92
CA ILE A 275 16.32 -6.99 3.45
C ILE A 275 16.22 -6.63 4.94
N VAL A 276 15.29 -5.73 5.25
CA VAL A 276 14.90 -5.39 6.62
C VAL A 276 13.68 -6.23 7.00
N LEU A 277 13.73 -6.88 8.16
CA LEU A 277 12.57 -7.55 8.74
C LEU A 277 12.05 -6.79 9.97
N CYS A 278 10.83 -6.27 9.87
CA CYS A 278 10.13 -5.58 10.95
C CYS A 278 9.20 -6.52 11.72
N ALA A 279 9.37 -6.65 13.03
CA ALA A 279 8.57 -7.54 13.87
C ALA A 279 8.16 -6.89 15.21
N ASN A 280 7.08 -7.39 15.81
CA ASN A 280 6.54 -6.88 17.08
C ASN A 280 7.17 -7.51 18.32
N ASP A 281 7.63 -8.76 18.23
CA ASP A 281 8.09 -9.53 19.39
C ASP A 281 9.14 -10.60 18.97
N PRO A 282 9.85 -11.21 19.94
CA PRO A 282 10.87 -12.22 19.69
C PRO A 282 10.39 -13.45 18.90
N VAL A 283 9.15 -13.90 19.09
CA VAL A 283 8.59 -15.05 18.35
C VAL A 283 8.41 -14.67 16.89
N GLY A 284 7.85 -13.48 16.64
CA GLY A 284 7.76 -12.90 15.31
C GLY A 284 9.13 -12.80 14.63
N VAL A 285 10.14 -12.28 15.32
CA VAL A 285 11.51 -12.20 14.78
C VAL A 285 12.04 -13.59 14.42
N TYR A 286 12.01 -14.52 15.37
CA TYR A 286 12.55 -15.86 15.18
C TYR A 286 11.86 -16.61 14.04
N GLY A 287 10.53 -16.62 14.04
CA GLY A 287 9.73 -17.23 12.99
C GLY A 287 9.96 -16.56 11.64
N GLY A 288 9.96 -15.24 11.59
CA GLY A 288 10.11 -14.50 10.34
C GLY A 288 11.48 -14.65 9.70
N VAL A 289 12.57 -14.57 10.48
CA VAL A 289 13.92 -14.79 9.95
C VAL A 289 14.08 -16.21 9.39
N ARG A 290 13.57 -17.21 10.12
CA ARG A 290 13.62 -18.61 9.64
C ARG A 290 12.74 -18.83 8.42
N ASP A 291 11.55 -18.25 8.38
CA ASP A 291 10.66 -18.39 7.22
C ASP A 291 11.27 -17.80 5.95
N MET A 292 11.86 -16.60 6.06
CA MET A 292 12.57 -15.93 4.96
C MET A 292 13.69 -16.82 4.39
N LYS A 293 14.46 -17.44 5.29
CA LYS A 293 15.57 -18.32 4.92
C LYS A 293 15.10 -19.67 4.38
N ASP A 294 14.26 -20.38 5.11
CA ASP A 294 13.90 -21.77 4.84
C ASP A 294 12.97 -21.91 3.63
N ARG A 295 12.06 -20.95 3.41
CA ARG A 295 11.13 -20.99 2.27
C ARG A 295 11.65 -20.31 1.02
N TYR A 296 12.33 -19.18 1.18
CA TYR A 296 12.71 -18.33 0.04
C TYR A 296 14.23 -18.27 -0.19
N GLY A 297 15.05 -18.81 0.73
CA GLY A 297 16.51 -18.69 0.64
C GLY A 297 17.02 -17.27 0.86
N LEU A 298 16.23 -16.41 1.53
CA LEU A 298 16.55 -15.00 1.74
C LEU A 298 17.14 -14.78 3.13
N GLU A 299 18.31 -14.14 3.17
CA GLU A 299 18.95 -13.73 4.42
C GLU A 299 18.46 -12.34 4.82
N VAL A 300 18.06 -12.20 6.09
CA VAL A 300 17.69 -10.90 6.67
C VAL A 300 18.96 -10.15 7.07
N ASP A 301 19.05 -8.88 6.70
CA ASP A 301 20.24 -8.06 6.97
C ASP A 301 20.17 -7.33 8.32
N VAL A 302 18.96 -6.98 8.75
CA VAL A 302 18.71 -6.27 10.00
C VAL A 302 17.26 -6.46 10.44
N VAL A 303 17.06 -6.61 11.75
CA VAL A 303 15.74 -6.64 12.36
C VAL A 303 15.41 -5.26 12.92
N SER A 304 14.17 -4.82 12.72
CA SER A 304 13.63 -3.57 13.24
C SER A 304 12.21 -3.74 13.80
N GLY A 305 11.58 -2.66 14.24
CA GLY A 305 10.22 -2.66 14.80
C GLY A 305 10.16 -2.85 16.31
N PRO A 306 8.96 -2.98 16.90
CA PRO A 306 8.77 -3.04 18.36
C PRO A 306 9.56 -4.13 19.07
N ALA A 307 9.91 -5.22 18.37
CA ALA A 307 10.81 -6.26 18.89
C ALA A 307 12.21 -5.74 19.27
N THR A 308 12.56 -4.53 18.82
CA THR A 308 13.85 -3.87 19.07
C THR A 308 13.72 -2.60 19.92
N ASP A 309 12.55 -2.33 20.54
CA ASP A 309 12.31 -1.12 21.35
C ASP A 309 13.21 -1.03 22.61
N ASN A 310 13.74 -2.16 23.09
CA ASN A 310 14.59 -2.19 24.28
C ASN A 310 15.68 -3.27 24.23
N ASN A 311 16.62 -3.19 25.17
CA ASN A 311 17.79 -4.06 25.25
C ASN A 311 17.48 -5.56 25.43
N VAL A 312 16.29 -5.95 25.92
CA VAL A 312 15.92 -7.37 26.02
C VAL A 312 15.70 -7.94 24.61
N GLY A 313 14.91 -7.24 23.79
CA GLY A 313 14.64 -7.61 22.41
C GLY A 313 15.89 -7.57 21.54
N VAL A 314 16.68 -6.48 21.64
CA VAL A 314 17.97 -6.36 20.92
C VAL A 314 18.90 -7.54 21.22
N ARG A 315 19.12 -7.87 22.51
CA ARG A 315 19.96 -9.01 22.89
C ARG A 315 19.43 -10.35 22.38
N PHE A 316 18.11 -10.54 22.32
CA PHE A 316 17.54 -11.76 21.78
C PHE A 316 17.92 -11.93 20.30
N VAL A 317 17.73 -10.89 19.48
CA VAL A 317 18.08 -10.95 18.06
C VAL A 317 19.57 -11.20 17.86
N GLU A 318 20.42 -10.45 18.57
CA GLU A 318 21.87 -10.55 18.42
C GLU A 318 22.41 -11.92 18.87
N ARG A 319 21.90 -12.47 19.98
CA ARG A 319 22.39 -13.74 20.54
C ARG A 319 21.83 -14.97 19.83
N GLU A 320 20.53 -14.99 19.57
CA GLU A 320 19.86 -16.19 19.04
C GLU A 320 19.94 -16.27 17.51
N LEU A 321 20.05 -15.13 16.83
CA LEU A 321 20.03 -15.08 15.36
C LEU A 321 21.32 -14.51 14.76
N GLY A 322 22.19 -13.89 15.57
CA GLY A 322 23.43 -13.30 15.07
C GLY A 322 23.21 -12.10 14.15
N LEU A 323 22.03 -11.46 14.22
CA LEU A 323 21.64 -10.36 13.34
C LEU A 323 21.70 -9.01 14.08
N PRO A 324 21.99 -7.90 13.35
CA PRO A 324 21.81 -6.56 13.88
C PRO A 324 20.33 -6.31 14.25
N ALA A 325 20.10 -5.73 15.43
CA ALA A 325 18.79 -5.26 15.86
C ALA A 325 18.81 -3.74 16.05
N LEU A 326 18.20 -3.02 15.10
CA LEU A 326 18.21 -1.56 15.07
C LEU A 326 16.78 -1.05 14.90
N ASN A 327 16.26 -0.40 15.93
CA ASN A 327 14.95 0.22 15.84
C ASN A 327 15.04 1.49 15.00
N ALA A 328 14.32 1.54 13.88
CA ALA A 328 14.39 2.64 12.94
C ALA A 328 13.99 4.00 13.54
N ARG A 329 13.23 4.01 14.65
CA ARG A 329 12.79 5.25 15.32
C ARG A 329 13.83 5.78 16.30
N THR A 330 14.51 4.92 17.04
CA THR A 330 15.48 5.33 18.07
C THR A 330 16.94 5.29 17.60
N ASN A 331 17.23 4.53 16.54
CA ASN A 331 18.57 4.30 16.01
C ASN A 331 18.66 4.61 14.51
N ALA A 332 17.86 5.58 14.03
CA ALA A 332 17.71 5.92 12.60
C ALA A 332 19.06 6.14 11.87
N VAL A 333 20.02 6.82 12.52
CA VAL A 333 21.34 7.11 11.94
C VAL A 333 22.12 5.83 11.67
N VAL A 334 22.34 5.01 12.71
CA VAL A 334 23.08 3.75 12.61
C VAL A 334 22.36 2.76 11.68
N PHE A 335 21.02 2.75 11.73
CA PHE A 335 20.18 1.94 10.84
C PHE A 335 20.39 2.31 9.37
N GLY A 336 20.38 3.60 9.04
CA GLY A 336 20.63 4.09 7.68
C GLY A 336 22.07 3.86 7.22
N GLU A 337 23.07 4.09 8.08
CA GLU A 337 24.48 3.82 7.79
C GLU A 337 24.75 2.35 7.47
N LEU A 338 24.13 1.42 8.21
CA LEU A 338 24.22 -0.02 7.92
C LEU A 338 23.72 -0.33 6.51
N ILE A 339 22.54 0.17 6.13
CA ILE A 339 21.96 -0.10 4.81
C ILE A 339 22.76 0.58 3.70
N LYS A 340 23.21 1.82 3.92
CA LYS A 340 24.11 2.50 2.99
C LYS A 340 25.38 1.70 2.75
N SER A 341 26.02 1.18 3.80
CA SER A 341 27.24 0.37 3.65
C SER A 341 27.01 -0.89 2.81
N LYS A 342 25.82 -1.50 2.89
CA LYS A 342 25.45 -2.66 2.06
C LYS A 342 25.25 -2.30 0.58
N LEU A 343 24.67 -1.13 0.29
CA LEU A 343 24.57 -0.59 -1.06
C LEU A 343 25.98 -0.32 -1.64
N GLU A 344 26.83 0.36 -0.89
CA GLU A 344 28.19 0.71 -1.32
C GLU A 344 29.08 -0.52 -1.53
N ALA A 345 28.96 -1.55 -0.68
CA ALA A 345 29.66 -2.82 -0.82
C ALA A 345 29.30 -3.57 -2.12
N ARG A 346 28.11 -3.29 -2.68
CA ARG A 346 27.65 -3.82 -3.97
C ARG A 346 27.94 -2.87 -5.15
N GLY A 347 28.67 -1.78 -4.91
CA GLY A 347 29.05 -0.80 -5.94
C GLY A 347 28.05 0.32 -6.19
N PHE A 348 26.96 0.41 -5.42
CA PHE A 348 25.94 1.44 -5.58
C PHE A 348 26.30 2.67 -4.74
N ARG A 349 26.78 3.72 -5.40
CA ARG A 349 27.13 5.02 -4.80
C ARG A 349 26.25 6.13 -5.41
N PRO A 350 26.05 7.25 -4.71
CA PRO A 350 25.28 8.39 -5.21
C PRO A 350 25.80 8.95 -6.54
#